data_AF-A0A7U9MRG3-F1
#
_entry.id   AF-A0A7U9MRG3-F1
#
_cell.length_a   1.000
_cell.length_b   1.000
_cell.length_c   1.000
_cell.angle_alpha   90.00
_cell.angle_beta   90.00
_cell.angle_gamma   90.00
#
_symmetry.space_group_name_H-M   'P 1'
#
loop_
_entity.id
_entity.type
_entity.pdbx_description
1 polymer ?
#
loop_
_entity_poly.entity_id
_entity_poly.type
_entity_poly.pdbx_seq_one_letter_code
_entity_poly.pdbx_strand_id
1 'polypeptide(L)'
;MAGKIKARICFVSLICTLAVLLTSCDFRLMSKREVKEYLERQYGKEFTVLSSESVTDDYYDDDVWRVRAYIVSLKDNPDICFYAFNVVEGESFGIFGFRNWLIDTYASDIIGTAFLEQAADTELEYELYYTYPVKLSSEYHSYLWIKFVPVFPEDLAEVCELLSRTFTDTLEKVPEAQDKNTLTRIQIQYREPDWPDENFCLIWIEPFALYEWNEATSLYERGAMDTDAEAIREYILDEVGEYKERLQHDKSGVEGTECTPCG
;
A
#
# COMPACT_ATOMS: atom_id res chain seq x y z
N MET A 1 38.98 34.74 -25.53
CA MET A 1 39.44 33.35 -25.23
C MET A 1 39.01 32.84 -23.86
N ALA A 2 39.10 33.62 -22.78
CA ALA A 2 38.74 33.20 -21.42
C ALA A 2 37.29 32.70 -21.23
N GLY A 3 36.30 33.29 -21.92
CA GLY A 3 34.89 32.86 -21.82
C GLY A 3 34.59 31.47 -22.40
N LYS A 4 35.27 31.09 -23.50
CA LYS A 4 35.13 29.75 -24.12
C LYS A 4 35.74 28.65 -23.25
N ILE A 5 36.78 28.97 -22.47
CA ILE A 5 37.43 28.04 -21.55
C ILE A 5 36.57 27.81 -20.30
N LYS A 6 36.00 28.88 -19.71
CA LYS A 6 35.06 28.76 -18.58
C LYS A 6 33.80 27.99 -18.95
N ALA A 7 33.22 28.23 -20.13
CA ALA A 7 32.04 27.50 -20.59
C ALA A 7 32.33 26.00 -20.78
N ARG A 8 33.50 25.63 -21.33
CA ARG A 8 33.93 24.23 -21.46
C ARG A 8 34.15 23.54 -20.12
N ILE A 9 34.76 24.22 -19.16
CA ILE A 9 34.98 23.67 -17.80
C ILE A 9 33.65 23.46 -17.07
N CYS A 10 32.70 24.41 -17.17
CA CYS A 10 31.36 24.22 -16.60
C CYS A 10 30.62 23.05 -17.26
N PHE A 11 30.75 22.87 -18.58
CA PHE A 11 30.08 21.79 -19.29
C PHE A 11 30.66 20.41 -18.93
N VAL A 12 31.99 20.30 -18.81
CA VAL A 12 32.66 19.06 -18.37
C VAL A 12 32.32 18.76 -16.90
N SER A 13 32.30 19.77 -16.03
CA SER A 13 31.88 19.60 -14.64
C SER A 13 30.43 19.11 -14.54
N LEU A 14 29.52 19.69 -15.33
CA LEU A 14 28.12 19.26 -15.40
C LEU A 14 27.99 17.80 -15.86
N ILE A 15 28.70 17.41 -16.91
CA ILE A 15 28.70 16.02 -17.41
C ILE A 15 29.28 15.06 -16.36
N CYS A 16 30.36 15.43 -15.68
CA CYS A 16 30.93 14.60 -14.62
C CYS A 16 29.97 14.44 -13.44
N THR A 17 29.29 15.52 -13.02
CA THR A 17 28.26 15.44 -11.97
C THR A 17 27.07 14.58 -12.41
N LEU A 18 26.62 14.73 -13.67
CA LEU A 18 25.55 13.90 -14.23
C LEU A 18 25.95 12.42 -14.31
N ALA A 19 27.19 12.14 -14.72
CA ALA A 19 27.73 10.79 -14.80
C ALA A 19 27.85 10.15 -13.40
N VAL A 20 28.29 10.91 -12.39
CA VAL A 20 28.34 10.43 -11.00
C VAL A 20 26.93 10.17 -10.44
N LEU A 21 25.96 11.03 -10.75
CA LEU A 21 24.55 10.81 -10.38
C LEU A 21 23.97 9.56 -11.07
N LEU A 22 24.30 9.35 -12.34
CA LEU A 22 23.87 8.17 -13.10
C LEU A 22 24.55 6.88 -12.63
N THR A 23 25.82 6.92 -12.21
CA THR A 23 26.51 5.74 -11.67
C THR A 23 26.11 5.40 -10.25
N SER A 24 25.56 6.35 -9.48
CA SER A 24 24.99 6.08 -8.15
C SER A 24 23.57 5.50 -8.20
N CYS A 25 22.89 5.55 -9.34
CA CYS A 25 21.55 4.98 -9.49
C CYS A 25 21.64 3.56 -10.04
N ASP A 26 21.18 2.57 -9.27
CA ASP A 26 21.16 1.18 -9.73
C ASP A 26 19.93 0.92 -10.61
N PHE A 27 20.04 1.15 -11.91
CA PHE A 27 18.97 0.80 -12.87
C PHE A 27 18.85 -0.69 -13.17
N ARG A 28 19.67 -1.54 -12.53
CA ARG A 28 19.70 -2.98 -12.82
C ARG A 28 18.58 -3.68 -12.07
N LEU A 29 17.90 -4.56 -12.79
CA LEU A 29 16.97 -5.49 -12.17
C LEU A 29 17.74 -6.56 -11.38
N MET A 30 17.28 -6.85 -10.18
CA MET A 30 17.86 -7.86 -9.28
C MET A 30 18.01 -9.22 -9.99
N SER A 31 18.98 -10.00 -9.53
CA SER A 31 19.10 -11.41 -9.89
C SER A 31 18.26 -12.27 -8.96
N LYS A 32 17.93 -13.50 -9.37
CA LYS A 32 17.24 -14.49 -8.52
C LYS A 32 17.95 -14.68 -7.16
N ARG A 33 19.28 -14.66 -7.15
CA ARG A 33 20.09 -14.78 -5.93
C ARG A 33 19.85 -13.59 -5.00
N GLU A 34 19.83 -12.37 -5.53
CA GLU A 34 19.63 -11.16 -4.72
C GLU A 34 18.21 -11.08 -4.16
N VAL A 35 17.20 -11.47 -4.95
CA VAL A 35 15.81 -11.57 -4.47
C VAL A 35 15.72 -12.56 -3.31
N LYS A 36 16.32 -13.75 -3.48
CA LYS A 36 16.39 -14.74 -2.41
C LYS A 36 17.04 -14.15 -1.15
N GLU A 37 18.25 -13.60 -1.27
CA GLU A 37 18.99 -13.03 -0.13
C GLU A 37 18.24 -11.88 0.57
N TYR A 38 17.45 -11.11 -0.18
CA TYR A 38 16.59 -10.08 0.38
C TYR A 38 15.45 -10.67 1.21
N LEU A 39 14.70 -11.63 0.64
CA LEU A 39 13.55 -12.26 1.31
C LEU A 39 13.98 -13.05 2.54
N GLU A 40 15.09 -13.79 2.47
CA GLU A 40 15.65 -14.52 3.62
C GLU A 40 16.04 -13.57 4.76
N ARG A 41 16.52 -12.36 4.44
CA ARG A 41 16.82 -11.33 5.44
C ARG A 41 15.56 -10.71 6.02
N GLN A 42 14.52 -10.51 5.20
CA GLN A 42 13.26 -9.89 5.61
C GLN A 42 12.44 -10.80 6.53
N TYR A 43 12.39 -12.10 6.23
CA TYR A 43 11.52 -13.06 6.90
C TYR A 43 12.25 -14.09 7.76
N GLY A 44 13.59 -14.18 7.70
CA GLY A 44 14.34 -15.19 8.44
C GLY A 44 14.06 -16.64 8.01
N LYS A 45 13.43 -16.83 6.85
CA LYS A 45 13.02 -18.13 6.28
C LYS A 45 13.76 -18.39 4.98
N GLU A 46 13.98 -19.66 4.63
CA GLU A 46 14.62 -20.01 3.36
C GLU A 46 13.61 -20.04 2.20
N PHE A 47 13.99 -19.45 1.07
CA PHE A 47 13.15 -19.36 -0.12
C PHE A 47 13.84 -19.94 -1.38
N THR A 48 13.03 -20.33 -2.35
CA THR A 48 13.47 -20.73 -3.69
C THR A 48 12.82 -19.84 -4.73
N VAL A 49 13.64 -19.20 -5.59
CA VAL A 49 13.13 -18.42 -6.72
C VAL A 49 12.96 -19.34 -7.93
N LEU A 50 11.71 -19.74 -8.20
CA LEU A 50 11.35 -20.71 -9.23
C LEU A 50 11.57 -20.13 -10.63
N SER A 51 10.96 -18.99 -10.91
CA SER A 51 11.01 -18.30 -12.21
C SER A 51 11.31 -16.82 -12.03
N SER A 52 11.64 -16.16 -13.14
CA SER A 52 11.76 -14.71 -13.19
C SER A 52 11.50 -14.25 -14.62
N GLU A 53 10.69 -13.23 -14.80
CA GLU A 53 10.36 -12.68 -16.11
C GLU A 53 10.27 -11.16 -16.05
N SER A 54 10.64 -10.52 -17.16
CA SER A 54 10.40 -9.09 -17.31
C SER A 54 8.94 -8.88 -17.65
N VAL A 55 8.27 -8.05 -16.86
CA VAL A 55 6.87 -7.68 -17.11
C VAL A 55 6.84 -6.81 -18.38
N THR A 56 5.84 -6.99 -19.22
CA THR A 56 5.68 -6.17 -20.43
C THR A 56 5.23 -4.76 -20.09
N ASP A 57 5.71 -3.77 -20.84
CA ASP A 57 5.48 -2.35 -20.58
C ASP A 57 3.99 -1.95 -20.54
N ASP A 58 3.11 -2.74 -21.18
CA ASP A 58 1.65 -2.55 -21.14
C ASP A 58 1.07 -2.55 -19.71
N TYR A 59 1.81 -3.12 -18.76
CA TYR A 59 1.45 -3.22 -17.35
C TYR A 59 2.05 -2.12 -16.47
N TYR A 60 2.91 -1.25 -16.99
CA TYR A 60 3.55 -0.22 -16.18
C TYR A 60 2.57 0.92 -15.82
N ASP A 61 2.70 1.42 -14.60
CA ASP A 61 2.19 2.73 -14.21
C ASP A 61 3.07 3.85 -14.80
N ASP A 62 2.59 5.09 -14.85
CA ASP A 62 3.17 6.18 -15.67
C ASP A 62 4.62 6.56 -15.30
N ASP A 63 5.11 6.15 -14.12
CA ASP A 63 6.49 6.39 -13.64
C ASP A 63 7.33 5.11 -13.49
N VAL A 64 6.78 3.95 -13.84
CA VAL A 64 7.48 2.66 -13.77
C VAL A 64 8.27 2.42 -15.06
N TRP A 65 9.58 2.28 -14.94
CA TRP A 65 10.47 2.13 -16.10
C TRP A 65 10.76 0.68 -16.43
N ARG A 66 10.92 -0.16 -15.40
CA ARG A 66 11.18 -1.59 -15.55
C ARG A 66 10.63 -2.37 -14.37
N VAL A 67 10.02 -3.50 -14.65
CA VAL A 67 9.63 -4.47 -13.62
C VAL A 67 10.12 -5.86 -13.99
N ARG A 68 10.65 -6.57 -13.00
CA ARG A 68 10.84 -8.02 -13.08
C ARG A 68 10.00 -8.69 -12.01
N ALA A 69 9.12 -9.58 -12.44
CA ALA A 69 8.37 -10.45 -11.57
C ALA A 69 9.19 -11.73 -11.31
N TYR A 70 9.05 -12.27 -10.11
CA TYR A 70 9.65 -13.53 -9.68
C TYR A 70 8.56 -14.36 -9.02
N ILE A 71 8.48 -15.64 -9.38
CA ILE A 71 7.69 -16.59 -8.60
C ILE A 71 8.63 -17.21 -7.58
N VAL A 72 8.27 -17.08 -6.30
CA VAL A 72 9.05 -17.53 -5.16
C VAL A 72 8.23 -18.54 -4.38
N SER A 73 8.88 -19.58 -3.88
CA SER A 73 8.27 -20.56 -2.98
C SER A 73 9.03 -20.63 -1.66
N LEU A 74 8.29 -20.91 -0.57
CA LEU A 74 8.90 -21.21 0.72
C LEU A 74 9.56 -22.60 0.65
N LYS A 75 10.78 -22.74 1.16
CA LYS A 75 11.52 -24.02 1.04
C LYS A 75 10.89 -25.14 1.88
N ASP A 76 10.42 -24.81 3.08
CA ASP A 76 9.83 -25.77 4.01
C ASP A 76 8.36 -26.09 3.70
N ASN A 77 7.71 -25.24 2.90
CA ASN A 77 6.36 -25.48 2.38
C ASN A 77 6.27 -25.03 0.91
N PRO A 78 6.71 -25.87 -0.06
CA PRO A 78 6.77 -25.51 -1.47
C PRO A 78 5.42 -25.20 -2.12
N ASP A 79 4.31 -25.60 -1.48
CA ASP A 79 2.96 -25.32 -1.98
C ASP A 79 2.59 -23.83 -1.81
N ILE A 80 3.27 -23.11 -0.91
CA ILE A 80 3.13 -21.67 -0.78
C ILE A 80 4.05 -21.00 -1.81
N CYS A 81 3.42 -20.48 -2.86
CA CYS A 81 4.06 -19.66 -3.88
C CYS A 81 3.49 -18.24 -3.83
N PHE A 82 4.35 -17.25 -4.07
CA PHE A 82 4.00 -15.83 -4.08
C PHE A 82 4.85 -15.09 -5.12
N TYR A 83 4.41 -13.89 -5.51
CA TYR A 83 5.20 -13.00 -6.36
C TYR A 83 6.13 -12.09 -5.55
N ALA A 84 7.33 -11.87 -6.08
CA ALA A 84 8.13 -10.70 -5.78
C ALA A 84 8.29 -9.84 -7.04
N PHE A 85 8.35 -8.52 -6.87
CA PHE A 85 8.56 -7.58 -7.96
C PHE A 85 9.74 -6.70 -7.64
N ASN A 86 10.72 -6.70 -8.53
CA ASN A 86 11.75 -5.67 -8.50
C ASN A 86 11.35 -4.55 -9.47
N VAL A 87 11.16 -3.36 -8.91
CA VAL A 87 10.61 -2.19 -9.59
C VAL A 87 11.70 -1.14 -9.69
N VAL A 88 11.88 -0.64 -10.90
CA VAL A 88 12.70 0.55 -11.19
C VAL A 88 11.75 1.63 -11.69
N GLU A 89 11.60 2.70 -10.93
CA GLU A 89 10.67 3.81 -11.21
C GLU A 89 11.37 5.16 -11.03
N GLY A 90 10.81 6.19 -11.67
CA GLY A 90 11.27 7.58 -11.56
C GLY A 90 10.42 8.54 -12.39
N GLU A 91 10.45 9.82 -12.04
CA GLU A 91 9.64 10.84 -12.70
C GLU A 91 9.99 11.02 -14.19
N SER A 92 9.00 11.35 -15.00
CA SER A 92 9.09 11.57 -16.46
C SER A 92 10.11 12.63 -16.97
N PHE A 93 10.94 13.22 -16.10
CA PHE A 93 11.95 14.23 -16.46
C PHE A 93 13.34 14.04 -15.82
N GLY A 94 13.63 12.93 -15.14
CA GLY A 94 15.00 12.67 -14.67
C GLY A 94 15.16 11.67 -13.53
N ILE A 95 16.29 11.79 -12.81
CA ILE A 95 16.72 10.91 -11.71
C ILE A 95 16.09 11.33 -10.36
N PHE A 96 15.44 12.49 -10.29
CA PHE A 96 14.72 12.91 -9.08
C PHE A 96 13.50 12.00 -8.90
N GLY A 97 13.33 11.47 -7.67
CA GLY A 97 12.31 10.45 -7.40
C GLY A 97 12.71 9.02 -7.77
N PHE A 98 13.92 8.78 -8.29
CA PHE A 98 14.39 7.44 -8.65
C PHE A 98 14.32 6.46 -7.49
N ARG A 99 13.71 5.29 -7.73
CA ARG A 99 13.68 4.16 -6.79
C ARG A 99 13.96 2.86 -7.53
N ASN A 100 14.88 2.08 -6.99
CA ASN A 100 15.02 0.66 -7.29
C ASN A 100 14.77 -0.11 -6.00
N TRP A 101 13.69 -0.88 -5.98
CA TRP A 101 13.23 -1.53 -4.77
C TRP A 101 12.59 -2.88 -5.07
N LEU A 102 12.54 -3.72 -4.04
CA LEU A 102 11.87 -5.01 -4.09
C LEU A 102 10.64 -4.94 -3.21
N ILE A 103 9.55 -5.46 -3.74
CA ILE A 103 8.32 -5.73 -3.01
C ILE A 103 7.96 -7.20 -3.19
N ASP A 104 7.18 -7.73 -2.28
CA ASP A 104 6.70 -9.09 -2.35
C ASP A 104 5.30 -9.24 -1.78
N THR A 105 4.64 -10.29 -2.21
CA THR A 105 3.24 -10.59 -1.90
C THR A 105 3.10 -11.66 -0.83
N TYR A 106 4.20 -12.06 -0.16
CA TYR A 106 4.17 -13.22 0.73
C TYR A 106 3.17 -13.03 1.88
N ALA A 107 3.20 -11.86 2.53
CA ALA A 107 2.26 -11.55 3.59
C ALA A 107 0.85 -11.27 3.04
N SER A 108 0.72 -10.53 1.92
CA SER A 108 -0.59 -10.24 1.32
C SER A 108 -1.32 -11.50 0.86
N ASP A 109 -0.63 -12.47 0.29
CA ASP A 109 -1.24 -13.72 -0.21
C ASP A 109 -1.76 -14.57 0.96
N ILE A 110 -1.02 -14.57 2.08
CA ILE A 110 -1.45 -15.24 3.30
C ILE A 110 -2.66 -14.51 3.92
N ILE A 111 -2.65 -13.18 3.96
CA ILE A 111 -3.81 -12.37 4.40
C ILE A 111 -5.01 -12.65 3.51
N GLY A 112 -4.86 -12.60 2.19
CA GLY A 112 -5.94 -12.80 1.23
C GLY A 112 -6.53 -14.20 1.31
N THR A 113 -5.68 -15.22 1.48
CA THR A 113 -6.13 -16.61 1.68
C THR A 113 -6.92 -16.74 2.98
N ALA A 114 -6.37 -16.25 4.10
CA ALA A 114 -7.05 -16.30 5.40
C ALA A 114 -8.38 -15.53 5.38
N PHE A 115 -8.39 -14.35 4.75
CA PHE A 115 -9.59 -13.54 4.57
C PHE A 115 -10.68 -14.29 3.81
N LEU A 116 -10.35 -14.85 2.64
CA LEU A 116 -11.32 -15.56 1.79
C LEU A 116 -11.87 -16.81 2.48
N GLU A 117 -11.03 -17.56 3.20
CA GLU A 117 -11.48 -18.73 3.97
C GLU A 117 -12.46 -18.33 5.08
N GLN A 118 -12.20 -17.24 5.79
CA GLN A 118 -13.02 -16.80 6.91
C GLN A 118 -14.27 -16.03 6.49
N ALA A 119 -14.21 -15.31 5.36
CA ALA A 119 -15.33 -14.58 4.78
C ALA A 119 -16.32 -15.51 4.04
N ALA A 120 -15.96 -16.77 3.78
CA ALA A 120 -16.82 -17.71 3.07
C ALA A 120 -18.13 -18.01 3.84
N ASP A 121 -18.12 -17.86 5.17
CA ASP A 121 -19.25 -18.13 6.06
C ASP A 121 -19.99 -16.85 6.50
N THR A 122 -19.64 -15.68 5.95
CA THR A 122 -20.27 -14.39 6.28
C THR A 122 -21.24 -13.94 5.19
N GLU A 123 -22.20 -13.08 5.55
CA GLU A 123 -23.10 -12.43 4.58
C GLU A 123 -22.56 -11.07 4.11
N LEU A 124 -21.33 -10.71 4.50
CA LEU A 124 -20.70 -9.43 4.19
C LEU A 124 -20.40 -9.30 2.69
N GLU A 125 -20.81 -8.17 2.10
CA GLU A 125 -20.44 -7.83 0.73
C GLU A 125 -19.04 -7.22 0.67
N TYR A 126 -18.16 -7.81 -0.14
CA TYR A 126 -16.81 -7.31 -0.37
C TYR A 126 -16.35 -7.47 -1.82
N GLU A 127 -15.43 -6.60 -2.24
CA GLU A 127 -14.68 -6.70 -3.48
C GLU A 127 -13.21 -6.97 -3.16
N LEU A 128 -12.58 -7.88 -3.91
CA LEU A 128 -11.15 -8.16 -3.81
C LEU A 128 -10.50 -7.94 -5.18
N TYR A 129 -9.42 -7.16 -5.20
CA TYR A 129 -8.64 -6.95 -6.42
C TYR A 129 -7.15 -6.74 -6.12
N TYR A 130 -6.32 -6.95 -7.14
CA TYR A 130 -4.87 -6.78 -7.07
C TYR A 130 -4.42 -5.65 -8.01
N THR A 131 -3.62 -4.72 -7.50
CA THR A 131 -3.09 -3.58 -8.27
C THR A 131 -1.69 -3.23 -7.81
N TYR A 132 -0.94 -2.42 -8.57
CA TYR A 132 0.39 -1.85 -8.27
C TYR A 132 1.49 -2.82 -7.81
N PRO A 133 2.70 -2.84 -8.40
CA PRO A 133 3.32 -1.88 -9.33
C PRO A 133 2.98 -2.17 -10.79
N VAL A 134 2.17 -3.21 -11.00
CA VAL A 134 1.56 -3.57 -12.27
C VAL A 134 0.13 -3.07 -12.24
N LYS A 135 -0.37 -2.48 -13.34
CA LYS A 135 -1.79 -2.17 -13.50
C LYS A 135 -2.65 -3.40 -13.17
N LEU A 136 -3.91 -3.16 -12.78
CA LEU A 136 -4.91 -4.21 -12.56
C LEU A 136 -4.79 -5.28 -13.66
N SER A 137 -4.37 -6.48 -13.27
CA SER A 137 -3.97 -7.55 -14.18
C SER A 137 -4.55 -8.86 -13.71
N SER A 138 -4.96 -9.70 -14.66
CA SER A 138 -5.28 -11.10 -14.40
C SER A 138 -4.04 -12.00 -14.35
N GLU A 139 -2.87 -11.49 -14.75
CA GLU A 139 -1.61 -12.25 -14.85
C GLU A 139 -0.75 -12.12 -13.59
N TYR A 140 -0.79 -10.96 -12.92
CA TYR A 140 0.02 -10.68 -11.74
C TYR A 140 -0.87 -10.25 -10.57
N HIS A 141 -0.68 -10.87 -9.41
CA HIS A 141 -1.17 -10.34 -8.14
C HIS A 141 -0.03 -9.62 -7.41
N SER A 142 -0.28 -8.39 -6.99
CA SER A 142 0.72 -7.53 -6.35
C SER A 142 0.17 -6.94 -5.03
N TYR A 143 -0.34 -5.71 -5.04
CA TYR A 143 -0.95 -5.11 -3.85
C TYR A 143 -2.38 -5.62 -3.69
N LEU A 144 -2.68 -6.25 -2.56
CA LEU A 144 -4.01 -6.76 -2.25
C LEU A 144 -4.91 -5.62 -1.76
N TRP A 145 -6.07 -5.49 -2.38
CA TRP A 145 -7.11 -4.56 -1.97
C TRP A 145 -8.38 -5.33 -1.63
N ILE A 146 -8.87 -5.10 -0.41
CA ILE A 146 -10.13 -5.63 0.10
C ILE A 146 -11.03 -4.43 0.36
N LYS A 147 -12.25 -4.45 -0.17
CA LYS A 147 -13.15 -3.31 -0.09
C LYS A 147 -14.53 -3.74 0.37
N PHE A 148 -15.03 -3.14 1.43
CA PHE A 148 -16.39 -3.33 1.92
C PHE A 148 -17.27 -2.16 1.50
N VAL A 149 -18.37 -2.43 0.79
CA VAL A 149 -19.25 -1.40 0.21
C VAL A 149 -20.72 -1.80 0.26
N PRO A 150 -21.57 -1.06 1.00
CA PRO A 150 -21.28 -0.26 2.19
C PRO A 150 -21.15 -1.14 3.45
N VAL A 151 -20.65 -0.57 4.55
CA VAL A 151 -20.72 -1.16 5.91
C VAL A 151 -21.65 -0.31 6.76
N PHE A 152 -22.69 -0.93 7.32
CA PHE A 152 -23.61 -0.28 8.26
C PHE A 152 -23.25 -0.57 9.72
N PRO A 153 -23.81 0.18 10.70
CA PRO A 153 -23.52 -0.05 12.12
C PRO A 153 -23.80 -1.49 12.58
N GLU A 154 -24.82 -2.14 12.02
CA GLU A 154 -25.18 -3.54 12.28
C GLU A 154 -24.11 -4.55 11.82
N ASP A 155 -23.40 -4.26 10.72
CA ASP A 155 -22.40 -5.14 10.13
C ASP A 155 -21.01 -4.95 10.77
N LEU A 156 -20.81 -3.82 11.45
CA LEU A 156 -19.50 -3.39 11.92
C LEU A 156 -18.83 -4.42 12.85
N ALA A 157 -19.60 -5.06 13.74
CA ALA A 157 -19.07 -6.09 14.63
C ALA A 157 -18.52 -7.28 13.85
N GLU A 158 -19.27 -7.79 12.87
CA GLU A 158 -18.87 -8.93 12.05
C GLU A 158 -17.65 -8.59 11.17
N VAL A 159 -17.60 -7.39 10.61
CA VAL A 159 -16.43 -6.89 9.86
C VAL A 159 -15.19 -6.88 10.76
N CYS A 160 -15.29 -6.32 11.97
CA CYS A 160 -14.15 -6.24 12.89
C CYS A 160 -13.67 -7.62 13.35
N GLU A 161 -14.59 -8.55 13.64
CA GLU A 161 -14.25 -9.93 13.98
C GLU A 161 -13.60 -10.69 12.83
N LEU A 162 -14.09 -10.50 11.59
CA LEU A 162 -13.47 -11.07 10.39
C LEU A 162 -12.04 -10.57 10.21
N LEU A 163 -11.83 -9.25 10.30
CA LEU A 163 -10.50 -8.66 10.18
C LEU A 163 -9.57 -9.13 11.30
N SER A 164 -10.03 -9.14 12.55
CA SER A 164 -9.25 -9.58 13.70
C SER A 164 -8.77 -11.03 13.57
N ARG A 165 -9.67 -11.95 13.19
CA ARG A 165 -9.32 -13.35 12.96
C ARG A 165 -8.37 -13.52 11.77
N THR A 166 -8.56 -12.75 10.70
CA THR A 166 -7.67 -12.76 9.53
C THR A 166 -6.26 -12.33 9.91
N PHE A 167 -6.14 -11.25 10.68
CA PHE A 167 -4.88 -10.69 11.15
C PHE A 167 -4.17 -11.62 12.12
N THR A 168 -4.91 -12.22 13.06
CA THR A 168 -4.37 -13.18 14.03
C THR A 168 -3.80 -14.42 13.33
N ASP A 169 -4.59 -15.07 12.45
CA ASP A 169 -4.13 -16.25 11.70
C ASP A 169 -2.93 -15.92 10.79
N THR A 170 -2.90 -14.72 10.21
CA THR A 170 -1.74 -14.25 9.44
C THR A 170 -0.49 -14.13 10.30
N LEU A 171 -0.57 -13.51 11.48
CA LEU A 171 0.59 -13.34 12.37
C LEU A 171 1.08 -14.66 12.96
N GLU A 172 0.20 -15.66 13.12
CA GLU A 172 0.62 -17.03 13.49
C GLU A 172 1.48 -17.66 12.38
N LYS A 173 1.16 -17.41 11.11
CA LYS A 173 1.89 -17.94 9.94
C LYS A 173 3.12 -17.11 9.57
N VAL A 174 3.04 -15.79 9.70
CA VAL A 174 4.08 -14.81 9.35
C VAL A 174 4.22 -13.77 10.47
N PRO A 175 4.83 -14.13 11.62
CA PRO A 175 5.08 -13.17 12.70
C PRO A 175 5.92 -11.98 12.25
N GLU A 176 6.76 -12.17 11.24
CA GLU A 176 7.63 -11.12 10.70
C GLU A 176 6.87 -10.05 9.90
N ALA A 177 5.55 -10.20 9.68
CA ALA A 177 4.70 -9.20 9.06
C ALA A 177 4.32 -8.05 10.03
N GLN A 178 4.45 -8.28 11.35
CA GLN A 178 4.19 -7.26 12.36
C GLN A 178 5.02 -5.98 12.09
N ASP A 179 4.36 -4.82 12.17
CA ASP A 179 4.94 -3.48 11.98
C ASP A 179 5.53 -3.22 10.57
N LYS A 180 5.25 -4.11 9.60
CA LYS A 180 5.68 -3.98 8.21
C LYS A 180 4.51 -3.67 7.29
N ASN A 181 4.82 -3.01 6.19
CA ASN A 181 3.86 -2.87 5.10
C ASN A 181 3.72 -4.22 4.40
N THR A 182 2.51 -4.78 4.42
CA THR A 182 2.19 -6.10 3.85
C THR A 182 1.66 -6.00 2.42
N LEU A 183 1.73 -4.83 1.80
CA LEU A 183 1.11 -4.51 0.51
C LEU A 183 -0.38 -4.87 0.48
N THR A 184 -1.05 -4.72 1.61
CA THR A 184 -2.48 -4.98 1.75
C THR A 184 -3.17 -3.70 2.20
N ARG A 185 -4.28 -3.37 1.55
CA ARG A 185 -5.13 -2.25 1.92
C ARG A 185 -6.57 -2.72 2.05
N ILE A 186 -7.18 -2.39 3.18
CA ILE A 186 -8.59 -2.61 3.42
C ILE A 186 -9.28 -1.27 3.39
N GLN A 187 -10.27 -1.13 2.52
CA GLN A 187 -11.11 0.04 2.38
C GLN A 187 -12.50 -0.28 2.93
N ILE A 188 -12.99 0.56 3.84
CA ILE A 188 -14.34 0.45 4.39
C ILE A 188 -15.11 1.70 4.03
N GLN A 189 -16.26 1.54 3.35
CA GLN A 189 -17.22 2.61 3.14
C GLN A 189 -18.30 2.54 4.22
N TYR A 190 -18.02 3.15 5.38
CA TYR A 190 -18.96 3.17 6.50
C TYR A 190 -20.07 4.18 6.24
N ARG A 191 -21.32 3.81 6.54
CA ARG A 191 -22.47 4.68 6.37
C ARG A 191 -23.46 4.52 7.52
N GLU A 192 -23.95 5.64 8.05
CA GLU A 192 -25.10 5.63 8.95
C GLU A 192 -26.41 5.50 8.14
N PRO A 193 -27.42 4.78 8.65
CA PRO A 193 -28.70 4.60 7.95
C PRO A 193 -29.44 5.90 7.59
N ASP A 194 -29.19 6.99 8.34
CA ASP A 194 -29.85 8.28 8.17
C ASP A 194 -29.07 9.26 7.28
N TRP A 195 -27.89 8.88 6.77
CA TRP A 195 -27.11 9.70 5.86
C TRP A 195 -27.69 9.67 4.44
N PRO A 196 -27.51 10.74 3.64
CA PRO A 196 -27.73 10.67 2.19
C PRO A 196 -26.98 9.49 1.54
N ASP A 197 -27.50 8.95 0.45
CA ASP A 197 -26.93 7.76 -0.21
C ASP A 197 -25.51 8.01 -0.74
N GLU A 198 -25.21 9.24 -1.14
CA GLU A 198 -23.90 9.68 -1.60
C GLU A 198 -22.88 9.90 -0.47
N ASN A 199 -23.33 9.88 0.79
CA ASN A 199 -22.47 10.15 1.94
C ASN A 199 -22.02 8.87 2.61
N PHE A 200 -20.70 8.69 2.70
CA PHE A 200 -20.05 7.63 3.44
C PHE A 200 -18.72 8.15 4.00
N CYS A 201 -18.31 7.58 5.13
CA CYS A 201 -16.97 7.76 5.69
C CYS A 201 -16.06 6.71 5.03
N LEU A 202 -15.00 7.18 4.35
CA LEU A 202 -14.01 6.33 3.73
C LEU A 202 -12.87 6.07 4.71
N ILE A 203 -12.73 4.83 5.16
CA ILE A 203 -11.73 4.42 6.15
C ILE A 203 -10.72 3.49 5.48
N TRP A 204 -9.45 3.66 5.84
CA TRP A 204 -8.34 2.86 5.34
C TRP A 204 -7.67 2.12 6.48
N ILE A 205 -7.54 0.81 6.33
CA ILE A 205 -6.80 -0.04 7.26
C ILE A 205 -5.63 -0.66 6.48
N GLU A 206 -4.41 -0.40 6.96
CA GLU A 206 -3.21 -1.13 6.55
C GLU A 206 -2.92 -2.20 7.62
N PRO A 207 -2.93 -3.50 7.28
CA PRO A 207 -2.71 -4.55 8.28
C PRO A 207 -1.35 -4.39 8.97
N PHE A 208 -1.35 -4.44 10.30
CA PHE A 208 -0.18 -4.40 11.20
C PHE A 208 0.63 -3.10 11.19
N ALA A 209 0.21 -2.07 10.45
CA ALA A 209 0.89 -0.77 10.44
C ALA A 209 -0.15 0.35 10.39
N LEU A 210 -0.11 1.25 11.36
CA LEU A 210 -0.88 2.49 11.33
C LEU A 210 0.07 3.68 11.19
N TYR A 211 -0.39 4.75 10.54
CA TYR A 211 0.28 6.04 10.57
C TYR A 211 -0.55 6.98 11.42
N GLU A 212 -0.05 7.26 12.62
CA GLU A 212 -0.73 8.13 13.58
C GLU A 212 -0.08 9.50 13.56
N TRP A 213 -0.90 10.56 13.62
CA TRP A 213 -0.38 11.91 13.78
C TRP A 213 0.14 12.09 15.21
N ASN A 214 1.45 12.32 15.35
CA ASN A 214 2.04 12.66 16.64
C ASN A 214 2.05 14.18 16.81
N GLU A 215 1.23 14.69 17.74
CA GLU A 215 1.14 16.14 18.02
C GLU A 215 2.48 16.75 18.47
N ALA A 216 3.28 16.00 19.23
CA ALA A 216 4.53 16.49 19.79
C ALA A 216 5.62 16.65 18.73
N THR A 217 5.63 15.79 17.71
CA THR A 217 6.59 15.86 16.60
C THR A 217 6.01 16.56 15.37
N SER A 218 4.68 16.77 15.33
CA SER A 218 3.95 17.28 14.18
C SER A 218 4.26 16.48 12.90
N LEU A 219 4.38 15.15 13.05
CA LEU A 219 4.66 14.20 11.99
C LEU A 219 3.75 12.99 12.13
N TYR A 220 3.44 12.36 10.99
CA TYR A 220 2.87 11.01 11.01
C TYR A 220 3.96 10.01 11.39
N GLU A 221 3.74 9.28 12.47
CA GLU A 221 4.63 8.24 12.96
C GLU A 221 4.00 6.88 12.71
N ARG A 222 4.83 5.90 12.39
CA ARG A 222 4.36 4.53 12.19
C ARG A 222 4.13 3.88 13.55
N GLY A 223 2.89 3.56 13.85
CA GLY A 223 2.45 2.73 14.97
C GLY A 223 2.14 1.29 14.54
N ALA A 224 1.97 0.43 15.54
CA ALA A 224 1.46 -0.92 15.35
C ALA A 224 -0.07 -0.89 15.43
N MET A 225 -0.74 -1.53 14.48
CA MET A 225 -2.19 -1.74 14.59
C MET A 225 -2.48 -2.79 15.66
N ASP A 226 -3.34 -2.47 16.62
CA ASP A 226 -3.93 -3.51 17.47
C ASP A 226 -4.95 -4.30 16.65
N THR A 227 -4.73 -5.61 16.58
CA THR A 227 -5.51 -6.54 15.74
C THR A 227 -6.73 -7.10 16.46
N ASP A 228 -6.97 -6.72 17.71
CA ASP A 228 -8.20 -7.06 18.42
C ASP A 228 -9.44 -6.43 17.76
N ALA A 229 -10.55 -7.16 17.73
CA ALA A 229 -11.78 -6.72 17.09
C ALA A 229 -12.32 -5.41 17.69
N GLU A 230 -12.24 -5.22 19.01
CA GLU A 230 -12.70 -3.98 19.65
C GLU A 230 -11.78 -2.81 19.32
N ALA A 231 -10.46 -3.03 19.25
CA ALA A 231 -9.52 -1.97 18.86
C ALA A 231 -9.72 -1.54 17.39
N ILE A 232 -9.94 -2.49 16.48
CA ILE A 232 -10.31 -2.21 15.08
C ILE A 232 -11.61 -1.40 15.03
N ARG A 233 -12.60 -1.79 15.85
CA ARG A 233 -13.89 -1.11 15.93
C ARG A 233 -13.77 0.32 16.46
N GLU A 234 -12.99 0.53 17.52
CA GLU A 234 -12.71 1.85 18.08
C GLU A 234 -12.06 2.75 17.03
N TYR A 235 -11.05 2.26 16.32
CA TYR A 235 -10.41 2.99 15.21
C TYR A 235 -11.42 3.44 14.14
N ILE A 236 -12.28 2.52 13.68
CA ILE A 236 -13.32 2.84 12.69
C ILE A 236 -14.29 3.91 13.23
N LEU A 237 -14.73 3.79 14.48
CA LEU A 237 -15.69 4.72 15.06
C LEU A 237 -15.10 6.11 15.31
N ASP A 238 -13.80 6.20 15.62
CA ASP A 238 -13.11 7.49 15.75
C ASP A 238 -13.05 8.22 14.40
N GLU A 239 -12.66 7.53 13.31
CA GLU A 239 -12.66 8.09 11.95
C GLU A 239 -14.07 8.55 11.51
N VAL A 240 -15.10 7.77 11.87
CA VAL A 240 -16.52 8.14 11.65
C VAL A 240 -16.91 9.37 12.46
N GLY A 241 -16.45 9.47 13.70
CA GLY A 241 -16.65 10.62 14.58
C GLY A 241 -16.10 11.91 13.97
N GLU A 242 -14.84 11.89 13.55
CA GLU A 242 -14.22 13.04 12.88
C GLU A 242 -14.95 13.41 11.58
N TYR A 243 -15.36 12.42 10.81
CA TYR A 243 -16.13 12.66 9.59
C TYR A 243 -17.48 13.33 9.87
N LYS A 244 -18.18 12.93 10.94
CA LYS A 244 -19.43 13.58 11.39
C LYS A 244 -19.19 15.04 11.77
N GLU A 245 -18.09 15.34 12.45
CA GLU A 245 -17.74 16.74 12.79
C GLU A 245 -17.50 17.58 11.55
N ARG A 246 -16.78 17.05 10.54
CA ARG A 246 -16.56 17.71 9.24
C ARG A 246 -17.88 17.99 8.52
N LEU A 247 -18.78 17.00 8.46
CA LEU A 247 -20.11 17.17 7.85
C LEU A 247 -20.96 18.25 8.54
N GLN A 248 -20.87 18.38 9.86
CA GLN A 248 -21.59 19.42 10.60
C GLN A 248 -20.99 20.81 10.36
N HIS A 249 -19.66 20.90 10.29
CA HIS A 249 -18.97 22.14 9.97
C HIS A 249 -19.36 22.67 8.57
N ASP A 250 -19.40 21.80 7.57
CA ASP A 250 -19.81 22.18 6.20
C ASP A 250 -21.27 22.65 6.14
N LYS A 251 -22.17 22.01 6.89
CA LYS A 251 -23.58 22.48 7.00
C LYS A 251 -23.69 23.85 7.67
N SER A 252 -22.90 24.11 8.71
CA SER A 252 -22.89 25.40 9.42
C SER A 252 -22.27 26.55 8.63
N GLY A 253 -21.39 26.26 7.66
CA GLY A 253 -20.81 27.25 6.75
C GLY A 253 -21.77 27.74 5.65
N VAL A 254 -22.83 26.99 5.37
CA VAL A 254 -23.83 27.32 4.34
C VAL A 254 -24.95 28.23 4.86
N GLU A 255 -25.24 28.22 6.17
CA GLU A 255 -26.26 29.10 6.77
C GLU A 255 -25.79 30.54 7.04
N GLY A 256 -24.53 30.89 6.72
CA GLY A 256 -23.93 32.20 7.03
C GLY A 256 -24.01 33.30 5.97
N THR A 257 -24.70 33.10 4.84
CA THR A 257 -24.85 34.13 3.79
C THR A 257 -26.30 34.57 3.58
N GLU A 258 -26.90 35.19 4.60
CA GLU A 258 -27.96 36.16 4.35
C GLU A 258 -27.35 37.41 3.73
N CYS A 259 -27.44 37.52 2.41
CA CYS A 259 -27.22 38.77 1.70
C CYS A 259 -28.26 39.80 2.16
N THR A 260 -27.86 40.74 3.01
CA THR A 260 -28.65 41.94 3.33
C THR A 260 -28.89 42.73 2.04
N PRO A 261 -30.15 43.04 1.67
CA PRO A 261 -30.41 43.85 0.48
C PRO A 261 -30.00 45.30 0.78
N CYS A 262 -29.00 45.79 0.04
CA CYS A 262 -28.64 47.21 0.06
C CYS A 262 -29.80 48.04 -0.50
N GLY A 263 -30.46 48.81 0.37
CA GLY A 263 -31.35 49.91 0.01
C GLY A 263 -30.59 51.18 -0.35
#